data_AF-A0A7X3ZDE8-F1
#
_entry.id   AF-A0A7X3ZDE8-F1
#
_cell.length_a   1.000
_cell.length_b   1.000
_cell.length_c   1.000
_cell.angle_alpha   90.00
_cell.angle_beta   90.00
_cell.angle_gamma   90.00
#
_symmetry.space_group_name_H-M   'P 1'
#
loop_
_entity.id
_entity.type
_entity.pdbx_description
1 polymer ?
#
loop_
_entity_poly.entity_id
_entity_poly.type
_entity_poly.pdbx_seq_one_letter_code
_entity_poly.pdbx_strand_id
1 'polypeptide(L)'
;MFEHERNELTPADDHAARTSLVRWSNYLSADIKLGEAAQLAGTAYVQPAVRQFDDYRVLWDVVLKVSITEALSSTTSVTFQRDSDPLHGVDGSDFSLTTGLALDWN
;
A
#
# COMPACT_ATOMS: atom_id res chain seq x y z
N MET A 1 6.29 -7.67 -13.84
CA MET A 1 4.86 -7.56 -14.22
C MET A 1 4.78 -6.77 -15.52
N PHE A 2 3.96 -7.21 -16.49
CA PHE A 2 3.61 -6.38 -17.65
C PHE A 2 2.37 -5.55 -17.30
N GLU A 3 2.42 -4.26 -17.60
CA GLU A 3 1.37 -3.29 -17.35
C GLU A 3 0.95 -2.65 -18.67
N HIS A 4 -0.36 -2.53 -18.89
CA HIS A 4 -0.94 -1.82 -20.03
C HIS A 4 -2.07 -0.95 -19.51
N GLU A 5 -1.94 0.37 -19.65
CA GLU A 5 -2.92 1.33 -19.15
C GLU A 5 -3.50 2.15 -20.31
N ARG A 6 -4.75 2.57 -20.12
CA ARG A 6 -5.45 3.51 -20.99
C ARG A 6 -5.92 4.66 -20.11
N ASN A 7 -5.35 5.83 -20.35
CA ASN A 7 -5.59 7.02 -19.55
C ASN A 7 -6.76 7.83 -20.10
N GLU A 8 -7.61 8.35 -19.20
CA GLU A 8 -8.65 9.32 -19.52
C GLU A 8 -8.06 10.73 -19.36
N LEU A 9 -7.47 11.24 -20.44
CA LEU A 9 -6.72 12.50 -20.40
C LEU A 9 -7.64 13.73 -20.43
N THR A 10 -7.27 14.72 -19.65
CA THR A 10 -7.67 16.11 -19.77
C THR A 10 -6.62 16.89 -20.57
N PRO A 11 -6.94 18.11 -21.08
CA PRO A 11 -5.95 18.94 -21.78
C PRO A 11 -4.75 19.38 -20.92
N ALA A 12 -4.81 19.19 -19.60
CA ALA A 12 -3.73 19.54 -18.67
C ALA A 12 -2.76 18.38 -18.40
N ASP A 13 -3.08 17.16 -18.84
CA ASP A 13 -2.22 15.98 -18.67
C ASP A 13 -1.09 15.93 -19.69
N ASP A 14 0.12 15.61 -19.24
CA ASP A 14 1.29 15.33 -20.08
C ASP A 14 1.50 13.83 -20.36
N HIS A 15 0.63 12.97 -19.82
CA HIS A 15 0.66 11.52 -20.03
C HIS A 15 0.24 11.09 -21.45
N ALA A 16 0.81 9.97 -21.90
CA ALA A 16 0.31 9.29 -23.09
C ALA A 16 -1.08 8.67 -22.82
N ALA A 17 -1.96 8.70 -23.82
CA ALA A 17 -3.29 8.10 -23.72
C ALA A 17 -3.25 6.57 -23.52
N ARG A 18 -2.12 5.94 -23.84
CA ARG A 18 -1.85 4.52 -23.62
C ARG A 18 -0.39 4.34 -23.23
N THR A 19 -0.15 3.54 -22.21
CA THR A 19 1.21 3.16 -21.77
C THR A 19 1.35 1.64 -21.79
N SER A 20 2.57 1.15 -21.93
CA SER A 20 2.88 -0.28 -21.82
C SER A 20 4.26 -0.45 -21.24
N LEU A 21 4.29 -0.86 -19.97
CA LEU A 21 5.49 -0.88 -19.15
C LEU A 21 5.75 -2.29 -18.62
N VAL A 22 7.02 -2.57 -18.37
CA VAL A 22 7.40 -3.72 -17.56
C VAL A 22 7.84 -3.17 -16.21
N ARG A 23 7.16 -3.58 -15.14
CA ARG A 23 7.48 -3.21 -13.77
C ARG A 23 8.21 -4.34 -13.05
N TRP A 24 9.19 -3.99 -12.25
CA TRP A 24 9.88 -4.94 -11.38
C TRP A 24 9.24 -4.95 -10.00
N SER A 25 8.58 -6.04 -9.63
CA SER A 25 7.77 -6.11 -8.41
C SER A 25 8.54 -6.73 -7.24
N ASN A 26 8.69 -5.96 -6.17
CA ASN A 26 9.35 -6.41 -4.94
C ASN A 26 8.37 -6.33 -3.78
N TYR A 27 8.29 -7.41 -3.00
CA TYR A 27 7.39 -7.53 -1.86
C TYR A 27 8.18 -8.01 -0.64
N LEU A 28 7.93 -7.38 0.50
CA LEU A 28 8.42 -7.82 1.80
C LEU A 28 7.24 -7.86 2.75
N SER A 29 6.94 -9.04 3.28
CA SER A 29 5.93 -9.21 4.32
C SER A 29 6.57 -9.80 5.56
N ALA A 30 6.15 -9.30 6.72
CA ALA A 30 6.60 -9.77 8.02
C ALA A 30 5.40 -9.92 8.96
N ASP A 31 5.44 -10.96 9.77
CA ASP A 31 4.54 -11.17 10.89
C ASP A 31 5.40 -11.40 12.14
N ILE A 32 5.28 -10.51 13.11
CA ILE A 32 6.17 -10.41 14.25
C ILE A 32 5.33 -10.39 15.52
N LYS A 33 5.52 -11.38 16.39
CA LYS A 33 4.97 -11.36 17.75
C LYS A 33 5.80 -10.45 18.64
N LEU A 34 5.15 -9.50 19.30
CA LEU A 34 5.74 -8.55 20.23
C LEU A 34 5.34 -8.95 21.65
N GLY A 35 6.00 -9.98 22.19
CA GLY A 35 5.60 -10.59 23.46
C GLY A 35 4.34 -11.46 23.33
N GLU A 36 3.57 -11.57 24.41
CA GLU A 36 2.39 -12.45 24.46
C GLU A 36 1.09 -11.76 24.02
N ALA A 37 1.01 -10.43 24.13
CA ALA A 37 -0.22 -9.67 23.94
C ALA A 37 -0.26 -8.84 22.67
N ALA A 38 0.81 -8.77 21.87
CA ALA A 38 0.84 -7.94 20.67
C ALA A 38 1.43 -8.68 19.46
N GLN A 39 0.90 -8.35 18.28
CA GLN A 39 1.33 -8.86 16.99
C GLN A 39 1.37 -7.72 16.00
N LEU A 40 2.49 -7.61 15.28
CA LEU A 40 2.69 -6.65 14.22
C LEU A 40 2.80 -7.41 12.90
N ALA A 41 1.86 -7.18 12.00
CA ALA A 41 1.94 -7.66 10.63
C ALA A 41 2.19 -6.47 9.71
N GLY A 42 3.00 -6.64 8.69
CA GLY A 42 3.22 -5.58 7.71
C GLY A 42 3.64 -6.12 6.36
N THR A 43 3.23 -5.41 5.32
CA THR A 43 3.66 -5.63 3.94
C THR A 43 4.14 -4.33 3.35
N ALA A 44 5.33 -4.35 2.78
CA ALA A 44 5.88 -3.28 1.98
C ALA A 44 6.08 -3.78 0.55
N TYR A 45 5.88 -2.88 -0.39
CA TYR A 45 5.98 -3.16 -1.81
C TYR A 45 6.55 -1.97 -2.57
N VAL A 46 7.37 -2.27 -3.58
CA VAL A 46 7.95 -1.28 -4.49
C VAL A 46 7.96 -1.85 -5.92
N GLN A 47 7.48 -1.05 -6.89
CA GLN A 47 7.45 -1.37 -8.32
C GLN A 47 7.95 -0.21 -9.19
N PRO A 48 9.26 -0.11 -9.44
CA PRO A 48 9.75 0.76 -10.50
C PRO A 48 9.42 0.19 -11.89
N ALA A 49 9.18 1.06 -12.86
CA ALA A 49 9.20 0.70 -14.27
C ALA A 49 10.64 0.46 -14.72
N VAL A 50 10.90 -0.69 -15.36
CA VAL A 50 12.26 -1.18 -15.67
C VAL A 50 13.03 -0.24 -16.61
N ARG A 51 12.34 0.54 -17.42
CA ARG A 51 12.93 1.49 -18.37
C ARG A 51 12.83 2.95 -17.93
N GLN A 52 12.15 3.23 -16.81
CA GLN A 52 11.79 4.56 -16.31
C GLN A 52 11.73 4.48 -14.77
N PHE A 53 12.88 4.45 -14.10
CA PHE A 53 12.94 4.19 -12.65
C PHE A 53 12.37 5.33 -11.79
N ASP A 54 12.16 6.49 -12.38
CA ASP A 54 11.44 7.64 -11.82
C ASP A 54 9.91 7.44 -11.81
N ASP A 55 9.37 6.56 -12.66
CA ASP A 55 8.02 5.99 -12.53
C ASP A 55 8.07 4.77 -11.60
N TYR A 56 7.50 4.92 -10.41
CA TYR A 56 7.45 3.90 -9.39
C TYR A 56 6.18 3.98 -8.55
N ARG A 57 5.75 2.79 -8.11
CA ARG A 57 4.65 2.63 -7.15
C ARG A 57 5.16 2.05 -5.84
N VAL A 58 4.66 2.55 -4.73
CA VAL A 58 5.03 2.11 -3.37
C VAL A 58 3.77 1.91 -2.54
N LEU A 59 3.75 0.83 -1.74
CA LEU A 59 2.70 0.56 -0.76
C LEU A 59 3.32 0.05 0.53
N TRP A 60 2.88 0.61 1.65
CA TRP A 60 3.25 0.18 2.99
C TRP A 60 1.94 -0.03 3.75
N ASP A 61 1.70 -1.25 4.22
CA ASP A 61 0.53 -1.61 5.00
C ASP A 61 0.98 -2.29 6.28
N VAL A 62 0.60 -1.75 7.43
CA VAL A 62 1.04 -2.20 8.75
C VAL A 62 -0.15 -2.29 9.68
N VAL A 63 -0.28 -3.43 10.35
CA VAL A 63 -1.34 -3.71 11.31
C VAL A 63 -0.71 -4.12 12.64
N LEU A 64 -1.03 -3.38 13.68
CA LEU A 64 -0.74 -3.73 15.07
C LEU A 64 -2.02 -4.25 15.73
N LYS A 65 -2.01 -5.52 16.13
CA LYS A 65 -3.03 -6.11 17.00
C LYS A 65 -2.51 -6.17 18.42
N VAL A 66 -3.30 -5.70 19.38
CA VAL A 66 -3.02 -5.80 20.82
C VAL A 66 -4.20 -6.47 21.51
N SER A 67 -3.96 -7.63 22.10
CA SER A 67 -4.93 -8.33 22.95
C SER A 67 -5.13 -7.54 24.25
N ILE A 68 -6.38 -7.22 24.55
CA ILE A 68 -6.80 -6.55 25.80
C ILE A 68 -7.27 -7.62 26.79
N THR A 69 -8.07 -8.57 26.31
CA THR A 69 -8.47 -9.79 27.03
C THR A 69 -8.37 -10.98 26.07
N GLU A 70 -8.71 -12.19 26.52
CA GLU A 70 -8.82 -13.37 25.65
C GLU A 70 -9.89 -13.21 24.55
N ALA A 71 -10.88 -12.35 24.77
CA ALA A 71 -12.03 -12.16 23.88
C ALA A 71 -12.10 -10.77 23.23
N LEU A 72 -11.11 -9.91 23.48
CA LEU A 72 -11.11 -8.53 23.00
C LEU A 72 -9.70 -8.11 22.61
N SER A 73 -9.57 -7.53 21.42
CA SER A 73 -8.34 -6.90 20.96
C SER A 73 -8.60 -5.52 20.37
N SER A 74 -7.55 -4.70 20.37
CA SER A 74 -7.48 -3.45 19.61
C SER A 74 -6.62 -3.67 18.37
N THR A 75 -7.04 -3.10 17.25
CA THR A 75 -6.31 -3.13 15.99
C THR A 75 -6.06 -1.71 15.55
N THR A 76 -4.81 -1.39 15.24
CA THR A 76 -4.41 -0.15 14.58
C THR A 76 -3.76 -0.49 13.25
N SER A 77 -4.30 0.06 12.17
CA SER A 77 -3.81 -0.14 10.81
C SER A 77 -3.33 1.18 10.23
N VAL A 78 -2.16 1.16 9.60
CA VAL A 78 -1.58 2.27 8.84
C VAL A 78 -1.33 1.80 7.43
N THR A 79 -1.89 2.50 6.45
CA THR A 79 -1.64 2.25 5.03
C THR A 79 -1.12 3.53 4.40
N PHE A 80 -0.03 3.42 3.66
CA PHE A 80 0.51 4.49 2.82
C PHE A 80 0.70 3.96 1.40
N GLN A 81 0.25 4.73 0.42
CA GLN A 81 0.43 4.43 -0.99
C GLN A 81 1.02 5.64 -1.70
N ARG A 82 1.84 5.40 -2.70
CA ARG A 82 2.37 6.44 -3.57
C ARG A 82 2.48 5.95 -5.00
N ASP A 83 1.96 6.77 -5.92
CA ASP A 83 2.28 6.74 -7.34
C ASP A 83 3.15 7.97 -7.64
N SER A 84 4.33 7.78 -8.25
CA SER A 84 5.21 8.89 -8.58
C SER A 84 4.82 9.62 -9.86
N ASP A 85 3.95 9.03 -10.69
CA ASP A 85 3.48 9.60 -11.94
C ASP A 85 1.94 9.52 -12.07
N PRO A 86 1.19 10.16 -11.13
CA PRO A 86 -0.27 10.18 -11.21
C PRO A 86 -0.76 11.09 -12.34
N LEU A 87 -1.95 10.80 -12.88
CA LEU A 87 -2.65 11.74 -13.78
C LEU A 87 -2.94 13.07 -13.06
N HIS A 88 -3.05 14.14 -13.84
CA HIS A 88 -3.33 15.46 -13.32
C HIS A 88 -4.66 15.50 -12.54
N GLY A 89 -4.61 16.03 -11.32
CA GLY A 89 -5.76 16.10 -10.42
C GLY A 89 -6.01 14.83 -9.60
N VAL A 90 -5.16 13.80 -9.75
CA VAL A 90 -5.11 12.65 -8.84
C VAL A 90 -3.97 12.86 -7.84
N ASP A 91 -4.25 12.66 -6.56
CA ASP A 91 -3.22 12.73 -5.53
C ASP A 91 -2.25 11.56 -5.71
N GLY A 92 -0.95 11.86 -5.81
CA GLY A 92 0.09 10.83 -5.94
C GLY A 92 0.39 10.11 -4.65
N SER A 93 -0.29 10.41 -3.54
CA SER A 93 -0.05 9.75 -2.26
C SER A 93 -1.31 9.72 -1.40
N ASP A 94 -1.59 8.54 -0.88
CA ASP A 94 -2.70 8.29 0.04
C ASP A 94 -2.18 7.80 1.37
N PHE A 95 -2.76 8.31 2.46
CA PHE A 95 -2.46 7.88 3.82
C PHE A 95 -3.74 7.59 4.58
N SER A 96 -3.79 6.42 5.23
CA SER A 96 -4.89 6.00 6.09
C SER A 96 -4.38 5.51 7.43
N LEU A 97 -5.05 5.95 8.50
CA LEU A 97 -4.87 5.45 9.86
C LEU A 97 -6.25 5.02 10.37
N THR A 98 -6.40 3.75 10.66
CA THR A 98 -7.64 3.18 11.22
C THR A 98 -7.35 2.57 12.58
N THR A 99 -8.24 2.77 13.55
CA THR A 99 -8.19 2.06 14.84
C THR A 99 -9.56 1.47 15.13
N GLY A 100 -9.60 0.23 15.61
CA GLY A 100 -10.83 -0.49 15.90
C GLY A 100 -10.66 -1.49 17.03
N LEU A 101 -11.78 -2.01 17.50
CA LEU A 101 -11.83 -3.10 18.48
C LEU A 101 -12.39 -4.35 17.79
N ALA A 102 -11.85 -5.51 18.12
CA ALA A 102 -12.32 -6.81 17.63
C ALA A 102 -12.68 -7.72 18.80
N LEU A 103 -13.81 -8.42 18.68
CA LEU A 103 -14.22 -9.46 19.61
C LEU A 103 -13.70 -10.80 19.09
N ASP A 104 -12.77 -11.40 19.82
CA ASP A 104 -12.09 -12.64 19.48
C ASP A 104 -12.79 -13.81 20.20
N TRP A 105 -13.99 -14.21 19.76
CA TRP A 105 -14.67 -15.39 20.30
C TRP A 105 -14.24 -16.64 19.52
N ASN A 106 -13.74 -17.65 20.24
CA ASN A 106 -13.48 -19.00 19.73
C ASN A 106 -14.75 -19.85 19.70
#